data_AF-A0A895YGN9-F1
#
_entry.id   AF-A0A895YGN9-F1
#
_cell.length_a   1.000
_cell.length_b   1.000
_cell.length_c   1.000
_cell.angle_alpha   90.00
_cell.angle_beta   90.00
_cell.angle_gamma   90.00
#
_symmetry.space_group_name_H-M   'P 1'
#
loop_
_entity.id
_entity.type
_entity.pdbx_description
1 polymer ?
#
loop_
_entity_poly.entity_id
_entity_poly.type
_entity_poly.pdbx_seq_one_letter_code
_entity_poly.pdbx_strand_id
1 'polypeptide(L)'
;MLLRRPPQNPKQAIASLEPIVNLARLRTRAGDGPGAWSLLETLHQAITTRTDINIDGIHIPAACLTRTPDLHRELSTWLWTVLLADGGRALTLAGRWAEAHRRLEQHRGVGRRMLDGRQIAVLAHAVAGDHDTALTLLEDTERGEAWEAAVTTCLTMLCRPSSAGPADLRTVRQQLEPPPAELVVFHTRLGLCLLDALPSNALSAVPYIAAGLLRHAVTDGYAARDLLNHPLCRSIATGQQLQALTDVVGACGLDAGAIPADSLGDITAALDQAGTLLAGPGHGNQIAATLPARSALTNRATS
;
A
#
# COMPACT_ATOMS: atom_id res chain seq x y z
N MET A 1 -12.61 16.12 -17.37
CA MET A 1 -13.25 15.54 -18.58
C MET A 1 -12.66 14.16 -18.83
N LEU A 2 -13.09 13.14 -18.06
CA LEU A 2 -12.64 11.77 -18.27
C LEU A 2 -13.48 11.15 -19.38
N LEU A 3 -12.83 10.94 -20.53
CA LEU A 3 -13.27 10.15 -21.69
C LEU A 3 -14.25 10.82 -22.67
N ARG A 4 -13.72 11.59 -23.63
CA ARG A 4 -14.42 11.91 -24.90
C ARG A 4 -14.60 10.68 -25.82
N ARG A 5 -13.90 9.57 -25.54
CA ARG A 5 -14.01 8.31 -26.29
C ARG A 5 -14.00 7.13 -25.30
N PRO A 6 -14.86 6.13 -25.48
CA PRO A 6 -14.87 4.95 -24.61
C PRO A 6 -13.55 4.16 -24.77
N PRO A 7 -13.03 3.57 -23.69
CA PRO A 7 -11.82 2.77 -23.74
C PRO A 7 -12.01 1.57 -24.68
N GLN A 8 -10.99 1.26 -25.47
CA GLN A 8 -11.02 0.19 -26.46
C GLN A 8 -10.50 -1.13 -25.92
N ASN A 9 -9.75 -1.08 -24.81
CA ASN A 9 -9.15 -2.26 -24.18
C ASN A 9 -9.09 -2.08 -22.65
N PRO A 10 -8.85 -3.17 -21.91
CA PRO A 10 -8.82 -3.16 -20.44
C PRO A 10 -7.82 -2.17 -19.85
N LYS A 11 -6.62 -2.07 -20.41
CA LYS A 11 -5.58 -1.14 -19.93
C LYS A 11 -6.05 0.31 -20.00
N GLN A 12 -6.71 0.70 -21.10
CA GLN A 12 -7.28 2.05 -21.23
C GLN A 12 -8.43 2.28 -20.25
N ALA A 13 -9.27 1.27 -20.01
CA ALA A 13 -10.36 1.38 -19.05
C ALA A 13 -9.84 1.53 -17.62
N ILE A 14 -8.85 0.72 -17.22
CA ILE A 14 -8.17 0.81 -15.93
C ILE A 14 -7.52 2.19 -15.77
N ALA A 15 -6.69 2.61 -16.73
CA ALA A 15 -6.02 3.91 -16.69
C ALA A 15 -7.01 5.09 -16.59
N SER A 16 -8.22 4.95 -17.13
CA SER A 16 -9.26 5.98 -17.01
C SER A 16 -9.89 6.07 -15.62
N LEU A 17 -9.87 4.99 -14.83
CA LEU A 17 -10.41 4.97 -13.46
C LEU A 17 -9.33 5.11 -12.38
N GLU A 18 -8.05 4.96 -12.74
CA GLU A 18 -6.93 5.20 -11.82
C GLU A 18 -6.99 6.55 -11.08
N PRO A 19 -7.39 7.68 -11.69
CA PRO A 19 -7.54 8.94 -10.96
C PRO A 19 -8.55 8.86 -9.83
N ILE A 20 -9.65 8.11 -10.00
CA ILE A 20 -10.70 7.93 -8.98
C ILE A 20 -10.21 6.99 -7.88
N VAL A 21 -9.49 5.93 -8.23
CA VAL A 21 -8.80 5.07 -7.23
C VAL A 21 -7.77 5.88 -6.44
N ASN A 22 -7.04 6.78 -7.10
CA ASN A 22 -6.08 7.65 -6.43
C ASN A 22 -6.76 8.62 -5.45
N LEU A 23 -7.98 9.07 -5.73
CA LEU A 23 -8.76 9.86 -4.77
C LEU A 23 -9.07 9.09 -3.48
N ALA A 24 -9.42 7.80 -3.59
CA ALA A 24 -9.55 6.94 -2.40
C ALA A 24 -8.22 6.81 -1.64
N ARG A 25 -7.10 6.64 -2.34
CA ARG A 25 -5.76 6.58 -1.71
C ARG A 25 -5.40 7.89 -1.00
N LEU A 26 -5.80 9.03 -1.56
CA LEU A 26 -5.62 10.34 -0.91
C LEU A 26 -6.48 10.47 0.35
N ARG A 27 -7.74 10.03 0.32
CA ARG A 27 -8.59 9.96 1.52
C ARG A 27 -7.96 9.08 2.61
N THR A 28 -7.43 7.91 2.24
CA THR A 28 -6.70 7.05 3.17
C THR A 28 -5.51 7.77 3.82
N ARG A 29 -4.71 8.50 3.03
CA ARG A 29 -3.58 9.30 3.56
C ARG A 29 -4.04 10.44 4.46
N ALA A 30 -5.22 11.01 4.22
CA ALA A 30 -5.83 12.02 5.07
C ALA A 30 -6.50 11.44 6.33
N GLY A 31 -6.46 10.12 6.54
CA GLY A 31 -7.10 9.44 7.67
C GLY A 31 -8.58 9.13 7.48
N ASP A 32 -9.17 9.46 6.32
CA ASP A 32 -10.55 9.14 5.98
C ASP A 32 -10.67 7.73 5.37
N GLY A 33 -10.39 6.73 6.20
CA GLY A 33 -10.53 5.31 5.83
C GLY A 33 -11.94 4.91 5.40
N PRO A 34 -13.00 5.26 6.16
CA PRO A 34 -14.38 4.97 5.79
C PRO A 34 -14.80 5.62 4.46
N GLY A 35 -14.43 6.88 4.22
CA GLY A 35 -14.74 7.57 2.97
C GLY A 35 -13.97 6.99 1.78
N ALA A 36 -12.74 6.49 1.98
CA ALA A 36 -12.00 5.75 0.94
C ALA A 36 -12.71 4.44 0.57
N TRP A 37 -13.13 3.63 1.56
CA TRP A 37 -13.91 2.40 1.32
C TRP A 37 -15.19 2.72 0.57
N SER A 38 -15.99 3.67 1.07
CA SER A 38 -17.29 4.01 0.47
C SER A 38 -17.15 4.44 -0.98
N LEU A 39 -16.10 5.19 -1.32
CA LEU A 39 -15.81 5.61 -2.69
C LEU A 39 -15.52 4.40 -3.60
N LEU A 40 -14.62 3.50 -3.17
CA LEU A 40 -14.25 2.31 -3.94
C LEU A 40 -15.43 1.34 -4.11
N GLU A 41 -16.23 1.15 -3.05
CA GLU A 41 -17.42 0.30 -3.07
C GLU A 41 -18.48 0.86 -4.03
N THR A 42 -18.69 2.17 -3.98
CA THR A 42 -19.61 2.89 -4.86
C THR A 42 -19.17 2.79 -6.32
N LEU A 43 -17.87 2.99 -6.61
CA LEU A 43 -17.32 2.86 -7.95
C LEU A 43 -17.44 1.42 -8.47
N HIS A 44 -17.08 0.43 -7.65
CA HIS A 44 -17.22 -0.98 -8.01
C HIS A 44 -18.67 -1.32 -8.35
N GLN A 45 -19.62 -0.95 -7.47
CA GLN A 45 -21.05 -1.20 -7.70
C GLN A 45 -21.57 -0.52 -8.98
N ALA A 46 -21.16 0.73 -9.24
CA ALA A 46 -21.54 1.45 -10.45
C ALA A 46 -21.03 0.75 -11.71
N ILE A 47 -19.76 0.32 -11.73
CA ILE A 47 -19.20 -0.42 -12.86
C ILE A 47 -19.89 -1.78 -13.03
N THR A 48 -20.06 -2.56 -11.95
CA THR A 48 -20.72 -3.88 -11.99
C THR A 48 -22.16 -3.79 -12.49
N THR A 49 -22.91 -2.79 -12.04
CA THR A 49 -24.31 -2.60 -12.47
C THR A 49 -24.46 -1.81 -13.78
N ARG A 50 -23.35 -1.28 -14.32
CA ARG A 50 -23.34 -0.36 -15.48
C ARG A 50 -24.26 0.84 -15.27
N THR A 51 -24.19 1.44 -14.08
CA THR A 51 -24.99 2.61 -13.70
C THR A 51 -24.08 3.81 -13.58
N ASP A 52 -24.36 4.87 -14.35
CA ASP A 52 -23.60 6.11 -14.28
C ASP A 52 -23.61 6.71 -12.88
N ILE A 53 -22.50 7.32 -12.49
CA ILE A 53 -22.34 7.85 -11.13
C ILE A 53 -21.55 9.15 -11.11
N ASN A 54 -21.79 9.96 -10.08
CA ASN A 54 -20.99 11.15 -9.78
C ASN A 54 -20.22 10.91 -8.48
N ILE A 55 -18.89 11.04 -8.54
CA ILE A 55 -18.00 10.94 -7.38
C ILE A 55 -17.23 12.24 -7.27
N ASP A 56 -17.39 12.97 -6.17
CA ASP A 56 -16.73 14.26 -5.89
C ASP A 56 -16.82 15.25 -7.07
N GLY A 57 -18.01 15.35 -7.68
CA GLY A 57 -18.29 16.22 -8.83
C GLY A 57 -17.77 15.69 -10.17
N ILE A 58 -17.15 14.50 -10.19
CA ILE A 58 -16.68 13.83 -11.40
C ILE A 58 -17.75 12.85 -11.88
N HIS A 59 -18.32 13.13 -13.05
CA HIS A 59 -19.21 12.19 -13.72
C HIS A 59 -18.44 11.03 -14.34
N ILE A 60 -18.86 9.81 -14.01
CA ILE A 60 -18.31 8.55 -14.51
C ILE A 60 -19.41 7.85 -15.31
N PRO A 61 -19.26 7.77 -16.65
CA PRO A 61 -20.27 7.17 -17.52
C PRO A 61 -20.15 5.63 -17.54
N ALA A 62 -20.32 5.00 -16.37
CA ALA A 62 -20.18 3.56 -16.16
C ALA A 62 -21.06 2.71 -17.09
N ALA A 63 -22.23 3.22 -17.50
CA ALA A 63 -23.15 2.52 -18.40
C ALA A 63 -22.54 2.21 -19.76
N CYS A 64 -21.64 3.07 -20.24
CA CYS A 64 -21.03 2.96 -21.57
C CYS A 64 -19.50 2.79 -21.55
N LEU A 65 -18.88 2.78 -20.35
CA LEU A 65 -17.45 2.63 -20.19
C LEU A 65 -16.93 1.28 -20.71
N THR A 66 -17.69 0.20 -20.49
CA THR A 66 -17.31 -1.16 -20.90
C THR A 66 -18.25 -1.69 -21.99
N ARG A 67 -17.83 -1.57 -23.26
CA ARG A 67 -18.66 -1.95 -24.42
C ARG A 67 -18.81 -3.44 -24.68
N THR A 68 -17.86 -4.25 -24.19
CA THR A 68 -17.88 -5.70 -24.37
C THR A 68 -18.02 -6.40 -23.01
N PRO A 69 -18.63 -7.61 -22.97
CA PRO A 69 -18.71 -8.40 -21.74
C PRO A 69 -17.35 -8.73 -21.12
N ASP A 70 -16.33 -9.00 -21.94
CA ASP A 70 -14.99 -9.34 -21.44
C ASP A 70 -14.29 -8.14 -20.82
N LEU A 71 -14.36 -6.97 -21.47
CA LEU A 71 -13.84 -5.72 -20.91
C LEU A 71 -14.53 -5.38 -19.58
N HIS A 72 -15.84 -5.60 -19.51
CA HIS A 72 -16.61 -5.40 -18.29
C HIS A 72 -16.19 -6.34 -17.16
N ARG A 73 -16.00 -7.63 -17.46
CA ARG A 73 -15.57 -8.63 -16.49
C ARG A 73 -14.18 -8.27 -15.95
N GLU A 74 -13.24 -7.95 -16.82
CA GLU A 74 -11.87 -7.62 -16.43
C GLU A 74 -11.80 -6.35 -15.57
N LEU A 75 -12.50 -5.28 -15.97
CA LEU A 75 -12.54 -4.05 -15.20
C LEU A 75 -13.21 -4.24 -13.83
N SER A 76 -14.30 -5.02 -13.78
CA SER A 76 -15.00 -5.33 -12.52
C SER A 76 -14.11 -6.13 -11.59
N THR A 77 -13.41 -7.15 -12.09
CA THR A 77 -12.45 -7.95 -11.30
C THR A 77 -11.30 -7.10 -10.78
N TRP A 78 -10.76 -6.21 -11.61
CA TRP A 78 -9.71 -5.28 -11.18
C TRP A 78 -10.21 -4.36 -10.06
N LEU A 79 -11.38 -3.73 -10.23
CA LEU A 79 -11.95 -2.86 -9.19
C LEU A 79 -12.29 -3.60 -7.91
N TRP A 80 -12.80 -4.82 -8.01
CA TRP A 80 -13.02 -5.69 -6.84
C TRP A 80 -11.71 -5.94 -6.10
N THR A 81 -10.62 -6.24 -6.82
CA THR A 81 -9.29 -6.44 -6.23
C THR A 81 -8.79 -5.18 -5.52
N VAL A 82 -8.98 -4.00 -6.14
CA VAL A 82 -8.65 -2.70 -5.55
C VAL A 82 -9.48 -2.42 -4.30
N LEU A 83 -10.79 -2.69 -4.33
CA LEU A 83 -11.69 -2.52 -3.18
C LEU A 83 -11.22 -3.34 -1.99
N LEU A 84 -10.92 -4.63 -2.21
CA LEU A 84 -10.47 -5.51 -1.14
C LEU A 84 -9.12 -5.06 -0.55
N ALA A 85 -8.14 -4.77 -1.40
CA ALA A 85 -6.80 -4.40 -0.96
C ALA A 85 -6.75 -2.97 -0.37
N ASP A 86 -7.04 -1.96 -1.19
CA ASP A 86 -6.90 -0.56 -0.80
C ASP A 86 -8.01 -0.14 0.17
N GLY A 87 -9.24 -0.62 -0.03
CA GLY A 87 -10.36 -0.36 0.88
C GLY A 87 -10.15 -1.03 2.24
N GLY A 88 -9.78 -2.32 2.26
CA GLY A 88 -9.48 -3.04 3.49
C GLY A 88 -8.40 -2.33 4.30
N ARG A 89 -7.29 -1.97 3.64
CA ARG A 89 -6.19 -1.19 4.24
C ARG A 89 -6.65 0.17 4.75
N ALA A 90 -7.53 0.86 4.03
CA ALA A 90 -8.01 2.18 4.45
C ALA A 90 -8.77 2.10 5.80
N LEU A 91 -9.63 1.09 5.95
CA LEU A 91 -10.35 0.87 7.21
C LEU A 91 -9.42 0.48 8.36
N THR A 92 -8.44 -0.39 8.12
CA THR A 92 -7.52 -0.81 9.19
C THR A 92 -6.59 0.31 9.65
N LEU A 93 -6.11 1.17 8.73
CA LEU A 93 -5.37 2.38 9.09
C LEU A 93 -6.17 3.37 9.93
N ALA A 94 -7.50 3.39 9.78
CA ALA A 94 -8.42 4.15 10.62
C ALA A 94 -8.79 3.42 11.94
N GLY A 95 -8.12 2.31 12.27
CA GLY A 95 -8.39 1.51 13.48
C GLY A 95 -9.69 0.71 13.43
N ARG A 96 -10.35 0.60 12.26
CA ARG A 96 -11.69 0.02 12.09
C ARG A 96 -11.63 -1.47 11.73
N TRP A 97 -10.86 -2.24 12.50
CA TRP A 97 -10.55 -3.65 12.20
C TRP A 97 -11.78 -4.56 12.03
N ALA A 98 -12.72 -4.52 12.97
CA ALA A 98 -13.93 -5.34 12.88
C ALA A 98 -14.80 -5.00 11.65
N GLU A 99 -14.87 -3.71 11.30
CA GLU A 99 -15.59 -3.26 10.11
C GLU A 99 -14.87 -3.70 8.83
N ALA A 100 -13.54 -3.58 8.79
CA ALA A 100 -12.73 -4.06 7.67
C ALA A 100 -12.96 -5.56 7.44
N HIS A 101 -12.90 -6.36 8.50
CA HIS A 101 -13.16 -7.80 8.41
C HIS A 101 -14.56 -8.11 7.86
N ARG A 102 -15.60 -7.57 8.48
CA ARG A 102 -17.00 -7.75 8.05
C ARG A 102 -17.23 -7.38 6.58
N ARG A 103 -16.63 -6.27 6.14
CA ARG A 103 -16.72 -5.80 4.76
C ARG A 103 -16.00 -6.73 3.79
N LEU A 104 -14.82 -7.19 4.13
CA LEU A 104 -14.10 -8.18 3.32
C LEU A 104 -14.87 -9.50 3.23
N GLU A 105 -15.49 -9.98 4.31
CA GLU A 105 -16.34 -11.18 4.27
C GLU A 105 -17.52 -11.00 3.31
N GLN A 106 -18.22 -9.87 3.37
CA GLN A 106 -19.34 -9.55 2.47
C GLN A 106 -18.94 -9.57 0.99
N HIS A 107 -17.71 -9.14 0.69
CA HIS A 107 -17.15 -9.14 -0.66
C HIS A 107 -16.31 -10.40 -0.96
N ARG A 108 -16.36 -11.43 -0.11
CA ARG A 108 -15.60 -12.70 -0.23
C ARG A 108 -14.09 -12.50 -0.37
N GLY A 109 -13.56 -11.48 0.28
CA GLY A 109 -12.13 -11.12 0.29
C GLY A 109 -11.29 -11.86 1.32
N VAL A 110 -11.89 -12.68 2.20
CA VAL A 110 -11.16 -13.50 3.17
C VAL A 110 -10.91 -14.89 2.57
N GLY A 111 -9.72 -15.09 2.02
CA GLY A 111 -9.29 -16.36 1.44
C GLY A 111 -8.65 -17.31 2.47
N ARG A 112 -8.13 -18.45 1.97
CA ARG A 112 -7.37 -19.43 2.79
C ARG A 112 -5.86 -19.21 2.80
N ARG A 113 -5.33 -18.42 1.86
CA ARG A 113 -3.92 -17.99 1.81
C ARG A 113 -3.67 -16.77 2.69
N MET A 114 -2.42 -16.55 3.09
CA MET A 114 -2.03 -15.44 3.99
C MET A 114 -1.88 -14.11 3.25
N LEU A 115 -2.91 -13.73 2.49
CA LEU A 115 -3.03 -12.43 1.83
C LEU A 115 -3.72 -11.42 2.75
N ASP A 116 -3.81 -10.16 2.31
CA ASP A 116 -4.35 -9.03 3.07
C ASP A 116 -5.66 -9.36 3.80
N GLY A 117 -6.63 -10.00 3.13
CA GLY A 117 -7.93 -10.30 3.75
C GLY A 117 -7.85 -11.30 4.91
N ARG A 118 -6.97 -12.31 4.82
CA ARG A 118 -6.73 -13.28 5.90
C ARG A 118 -5.99 -12.63 7.06
N GLN A 119 -5.01 -11.78 6.77
CA GLN A 119 -4.28 -11.01 7.78
C GLN A 119 -5.21 -10.07 8.56
N ILE A 120 -6.10 -9.35 7.85
CA ILE A 120 -7.09 -8.45 8.46
C ILE A 120 -8.07 -9.23 9.35
N ALA A 121 -8.53 -10.41 8.91
CA ALA A 121 -9.41 -11.26 9.71
C ALA A 121 -8.74 -11.67 11.04
N VAL A 122 -7.51 -12.20 10.97
CA VAL A 122 -6.74 -12.59 12.17
C VAL A 122 -6.55 -11.40 13.12
N LEU A 123 -6.09 -10.26 12.61
CA LEU A 123 -5.86 -9.07 13.42
C LEU A 123 -7.15 -8.48 14.00
N ALA A 124 -8.28 -8.56 13.29
CA ALA A 124 -9.57 -8.12 13.81
C ALA A 124 -10.01 -8.92 15.04
N HIS A 125 -9.83 -10.25 15.02
CA HIS A 125 -10.10 -11.09 16.18
C HIS A 125 -9.09 -10.85 17.32
N ALA A 126 -7.79 -10.75 17.01
CA ALA A 126 -6.75 -10.48 18.00
C ALA A 126 -6.97 -9.13 18.73
N VAL A 127 -7.28 -8.05 17.98
CA VAL A 127 -7.58 -6.73 18.54
C VAL A 127 -8.85 -6.75 19.40
N ALA A 128 -9.83 -7.60 19.08
CA ALA A 128 -11.02 -7.81 19.89
C ALA A 128 -10.78 -8.70 21.13
N GLY A 129 -9.57 -9.24 21.31
CA GLY A 129 -9.21 -10.16 22.39
C GLY A 129 -9.60 -11.62 22.14
N ASP A 130 -10.20 -11.92 20.98
CA ASP A 130 -10.64 -13.25 20.57
C ASP A 130 -9.47 -14.04 19.93
N HIS A 131 -8.49 -14.36 20.76
CA HIS A 131 -7.26 -15.02 20.33
C HIS A 131 -7.53 -16.45 19.84
N ASP A 132 -8.54 -17.14 20.36
CA ASP A 132 -8.87 -18.52 19.96
C ASP A 132 -9.34 -18.58 18.50
N THR A 133 -10.22 -17.67 18.09
CA THR A 133 -10.63 -17.58 16.68
C THR A 133 -9.49 -17.13 15.78
N ALA A 134 -8.68 -16.16 16.23
CA ALA A 134 -7.48 -15.74 15.49
C ALA A 134 -6.51 -16.91 15.24
N LEU A 135 -6.29 -17.75 16.25
CA LEU A 135 -5.43 -18.93 16.17
C LEU A 135 -6.04 -20.01 15.27
N THR A 136 -7.35 -20.23 15.33
CA THR A 136 -8.05 -21.16 14.41
C THR A 136 -7.88 -20.72 12.95
N LEU A 137 -8.03 -19.43 12.66
CA LEU A 137 -7.80 -18.89 11.31
C LEU A 137 -6.35 -19.11 10.84
N LEU A 138 -5.38 -18.95 11.74
CA LEU A 138 -3.96 -19.20 11.46
C LEU A 138 -3.69 -20.68 11.19
N GLU A 139 -4.24 -21.58 12.00
CA GLU A 139 -4.13 -23.03 11.82
C GLU A 139 -4.77 -23.51 10.51
N ASP A 140 -5.89 -22.92 10.10
CA ASP A 140 -6.60 -23.24 8.85
C ASP A 140 -5.96 -22.64 7.59
N THR A 141 -4.91 -21.82 7.74
CA THR A 141 -4.25 -21.12 6.62
C THR A 141 -3.48 -22.11 5.75
N GLU A 142 -3.72 -22.06 4.45
CA GLU A 142 -3.02 -22.88 3.47
C GLU A 142 -1.56 -22.46 3.34
N ARG A 143 -0.67 -23.45 3.15
CA ARG A 143 0.75 -23.19 2.92
C ARG A 143 0.93 -22.37 1.65
N GLY A 144 1.65 -21.27 1.77
CA GLY A 144 1.97 -20.36 0.67
C GLY A 144 3.48 -20.19 0.49
N GLU A 145 3.86 -19.01 0.03
CA GLU A 145 5.26 -18.63 -0.17
C GLU A 145 5.99 -18.38 1.17
N ALA A 146 7.32 -18.26 1.12
CA ALA A 146 8.13 -18.11 2.33
C ALA A 146 7.78 -16.84 3.14
N TRP A 147 7.40 -15.75 2.47
CA TRP A 147 6.95 -14.53 3.13
C TRP A 147 5.59 -14.73 3.82
N GLU A 148 4.68 -15.53 3.26
CA GLU A 148 3.38 -15.87 3.88
C GLU A 148 3.61 -16.66 5.18
N ALA A 149 4.58 -17.59 5.17
CA ALA A 149 4.95 -18.34 6.36
C ALA A 149 5.52 -17.43 7.46
N ALA A 150 6.35 -16.44 7.11
CA ALA A 150 6.87 -15.48 8.07
C ALA A 150 5.77 -14.59 8.67
N VAL A 151 4.84 -14.08 7.85
CA VAL A 151 3.69 -13.30 8.33
C VAL A 151 2.81 -14.16 9.26
N THR A 152 2.50 -15.40 8.87
CA THR A 152 1.73 -16.34 9.70
C THR A 152 2.42 -16.59 11.03
N THR A 153 3.75 -16.71 11.02
CA THR A 153 4.56 -16.91 12.23
C THR A 153 4.47 -15.68 13.13
N CYS A 154 4.67 -14.46 12.61
CA CYS A 154 4.52 -13.22 13.38
C CYS A 154 3.12 -13.10 14.02
N LEU A 155 2.06 -13.38 13.26
CA LEU A 155 0.69 -13.32 13.77
C LEU A 155 0.41 -14.39 14.83
N THR A 156 0.98 -15.59 14.67
CA THR A 156 0.91 -16.65 15.70
C THR A 156 1.60 -16.21 16.98
N MET A 157 2.79 -15.61 16.88
CA MET A 157 3.53 -15.09 18.03
C MET A 157 2.75 -13.98 18.74
N LEU A 158 2.13 -13.07 17.97
CA LEU A 158 1.27 -12.02 18.52
C LEU A 158 0.07 -12.60 19.28
N CYS A 159 -0.57 -13.63 18.73
CA CYS A 159 -1.76 -14.23 19.35
C CYS A 159 -1.43 -15.19 20.48
N ARG A 160 -0.21 -15.73 20.53
CA ARG A 160 0.25 -16.69 21.54
C ARG A 160 1.74 -16.46 21.89
N PRO A 161 2.09 -15.37 22.59
CA PRO A 161 3.50 -15.01 22.83
C PRO A 161 4.28 -16.11 23.54
N SER A 162 3.68 -16.79 24.50
CA SER A 162 4.35 -17.82 25.31
C SER A 162 4.73 -19.09 24.56
N SER A 163 4.23 -19.32 23.33
CA SER A 163 4.53 -20.54 22.57
C SER A 163 5.61 -20.38 21.51
N ALA A 164 6.08 -19.16 21.24
CA ALA A 164 7.04 -18.94 20.17
C ALA A 164 8.41 -19.56 20.50
N GLY A 165 8.86 -20.46 19.63
CA GLY A 165 10.13 -21.16 19.77
C GLY A 165 11.26 -20.53 18.94
N PRO A 166 12.52 -21.00 19.13
CA PRO A 166 13.65 -20.57 18.30
C PRO A 166 13.48 -20.85 16.80
N ALA A 167 12.66 -21.84 16.44
CA ALA A 167 12.34 -22.15 15.04
C ALA A 167 11.48 -21.05 14.39
N ASP A 168 10.49 -20.54 15.11
CA ASP A 168 9.60 -19.46 14.65
C ASP A 168 10.40 -18.18 14.38
N LEU A 169 11.28 -17.82 15.31
CA LEU A 169 12.21 -16.69 15.15
C LEU A 169 13.10 -16.86 13.92
N ARG A 170 13.56 -18.09 13.64
CA ARG A 170 14.39 -18.38 12.47
C ARG A 170 13.59 -18.20 11.18
N THR A 171 12.36 -18.70 11.13
CA THR A 171 11.46 -18.56 9.96
C THR A 171 11.31 -17.09 9.56
N VAL A 172 11.01 -16.22 10.52
CA VAL A 172 10.84 -14.79 10.24
C VAL A 172 12.17 -14.14 9.88
N ARG A 173 13.25 -14.41 10.63
CA ARG A 173 14.57 -13.82 10.37
C ARG A 173 15.14 -14.16 8.99
N GLN A 174 14.88 -15.36 8.47
CA GLN A 174 15.29 -15.72 7.11
C GLN A 174 14.65 -14.82 6.04
N GLN A 175 13.45 -14.30 6.31
CA GLN A 175 12.81 -13.31 5.44
C GLN A 175 13.30 -11.88 5.68
N LEU A 176 14.21 -11.64 6.64
CA LEU A 176 14.80 -10.33 6.92
C LEU A 176 16.23 -10.18 6.39
N GLU A 177 16.81 -11.23 5.80
CA GLU A 177 18.08 -11.16 5.06
C GLU A 177 18.00 -10.12 3.93
N PRO A 178 19.14 -9.54 3.46
CA PRO A 178 19.14 -8.27 2.75
C PRO A 178 18.06 -8.19 1.66
N PRO A 179 17.07 -7.29 1.80
CA PRO A 179 15.97 -7.22 0.85
C PRO A 179 16.46 -6.78 -0.53
N PRO A 180 15.85 -7.29 -1.61
CA PRO A 180 15.81 -6.57 -2.87
C PRO A 180 15.32 -5.13 -2.64
N ALA A 181 15.81 -4.16 -3.41
CA ALA A 181 15.52 -2.74 -3.19
C ALA A 181 14.00 -2.45 -3.19
N GLU A 182 13.25 -3.17 -4.02
CA GLU A 182 11.79 -3.08 -4.16
C GLU A 182 11.00 -3.61 -2.94
N LEU A 183 11.64 -4.37 -2.04
CA LEU A 183 11.00 -4.98 -0.87
C LEU A 183 11.44 -4.38 0.47
N VAL A 184 12.27 -3.32 0.46
CA VAL A 184 12.81 -2.70 1.69
C VAL A 184 11.69 -2.31 2.67
N VAL A 185 10.60 -1.70 2.19
CA VAL A 185 9.46 -1.31 3.03
C VAL A 185 8.76 -2.53 3.62
N PHE A 186 8.54 -3.58 2.83
CA PHE A 186 7.91 -4.81 3.30
C PHE A 186 8.75 -5.48 4.39
N HIS A 187 10.06 -5.65 4.16
CA HIS A 187 10.98 -6.25 5.14
C HIS A 187 11.06 -5.41 6.42
N THR A 188 11.10 -4.08 6.27
CA THR A 188 11.09 -3.17 7.42
C THR A 188 9.86 -3.40 8.28
N ARG A 189 8.67 -3.40 7.67
CA ARG A 189 7.40 -3.61 8.39
C ARG A 189 7.29 -5.01 8.98
N LEU A 190 7.73 -6.06 8.27
CA LEU A 190 7.77 -7.41 8.80
C LEU A 190 8.70 -7.50 10.03
N GLY A 191 9.85 -6.84 9.98
CA GLY A 191 10.78 -6.78 11.11
C GLY A 191 10.22 -5.99 12.30
N LEU A 192 9.51 -4.89 12.05
CA LEU A 192 8.81 -4.15 13.11
C LEU A 192 7.70 -4.99 13.75
N CYS A 193 6.88 -5.66 12.94
CA CYS A 193 5.86 -6.61 13.43
C CYS A 193 6.50 -7.74 14.25
N LEU A 194 7.68 -8.24 13.85
CA LEU A 194 8.41 -9.23 14.64
C LEU A 194 8.82 -8.64 15.99
N LEU A 195 9.41 -7.44 16.02
CA LEU A 195 9.82 -6.77 17.27
C LEU A 195 8.64 -6.60 18.23
N ASP A 196 7.47 -6.21 17.72
CA ASP A 196 6.24 -6.05 18.50
C ASP A 196 5.68 -7.39 19.00
N ALA A 197 5.86 -8.47 18.23
CA ALA A 197 5.38 -9.81 18.58
C ALA A 197 6.38 -10.64 19.40
N LEU A 198 7.60 -10.13 19.68
CA LEU A 198 8.62 -10.90 20.40
C LEU A 198 8.18 -11.21 21.83
N PRO A 199 8.24 -12.48 22.27
CA PRO A 199 7.99 -12.82 23.65
C PRO A 199 9.13 -12.37 24.57
N SER A 200 8.85 -12.24 25.87
CA SER A 200 9.81 -11.76 26.87
C SER A 200 11.09 -12.61 26.96
N ASN A 201 11.01 -13.91 26.64
CA ASN A 201 12.17 -14.81 26.62
C ASN A 201 13.06 -14.65 25.35
N ALA A 202 12.61 -13.90 24.35
CA ALA A 202 13.32 -13.66 23.09
C ALA A 202 13.85 -12.22 22.95
N LEU A 203 13.75 -11.40 24.01
CA LEU A 203 14.19 -10.00 24.00
C LEU A 203 15.69 -9.82 23.70
N SER A 204 16.51 -10.85 23.91
CA SER A 204 17.93 -10.84 23.52
C SER A 204 18.15 -10.71 22.00
N ALA A 205 17.14 -11.04 21.17
CA ALA A 205 17.20 -10.89 19.73
C ALA A 205 16.91 -9.47 19.23
N VAL A 206 16.31 -8.61 20.08
CA VAL A 206 15.88 -7.25 19.72
C VAL A 206 17.01 -6.40 19.12
N PRO A 207 18.20 -6.28 19.74
CA PRO A 207 19.27 -5.43 19.19
C PRO A 207 19.74 -5.90 17.81
N TYR A 208 19.80 -7.21 17.59
CA TYR A 208 20.22 -7.78 16.31
C TYR A 208 19.21 -7.47 15.20
N ILE A 209 17.92 -7.69 15.46
CA ILE A 209 16.84 -7.42 14.49
C ILE A 209 16.82 -5.92 14.17
N ALA A 210 16.79 -5.05 15.19
CA ALA A 210 16.76 -3.61 15.01
C ALA A 210 17.97 -3.10 14.22
N ALA A 211 19.18 -3.58 14.51
CA ALA A 211 20.39 -3.20 13.78
C ALA A 211 20.35 -3.62 12.30
N GLY A 212 19.74 -4.77 11.98
CA GLY A 212 19.50 -5.19 10.61
C GLY A 212 18.58 -4.23 9.87
N LEU A 213 17.43 -3.87 10.47
CA LEU A 213 16.47 -2.95 9.87
C LEU A 213 17.08 -1.55 9.65
N LEU A 214 17.77 -1.01 10.65
CA LEU A 214 18.43 0.31 10.58
C LEU A 214 19.44 0.40 9.45
N ARG A 215 20.12 -0.70 9.10
CA ARG A 215 21.12 -0.75 8.03
C ARG A 215 20.50 -0.58 6.64
N HIS A 216 19.29 -1.11 6.42
CA HIS A 216 18.67 -1.15 5.10
C HIS A 216 17.67 0.00 4.88
N ALA A 217 17.07 0.54 5.94
CA ALA A 217 16.03 1.57 5.82
C ALA A 217 16.51 2.89 5.20
N VAL A 218 17.82 3.18 5.21
CA VAL A 218 18.38 4.41 4.60
C VAL A 218 18.24 4.47 3.08
N THR A 219 17.86 3.37 2.42
CA THR A 219 17.65 3.36 0.97
C THR A 219 16.21 3.70 0.55
N ASP A 220 15.29 3.85 1.49
CA ASP A 220 13.87 4.13 1.21
C ASP A 220 13.24 5.05 2.27
N GLY A 221 12.61 6.14 1.82
CA GLY A 221 12.01 7.14 2.71
C GLY A 221 10.89 6.60 3.59
N TYR A 222 10.06 5.68 3.11
CA TYR A 222 8.98 5.09 3.91
C TYR A 222 9.54 4.14 4.97
N ALA A 223 10.53 3.33 4.61
CA ALA A 223 11.21 2.45 5.57
C ALA A 223 11.91 3.29 6.67
N ALA A 224 12.61 4.35 6.28
CA ALA A 224 13.26 5.26 7.23
C ALA A 224 12.24 5.91 8.18
N ARG A 225 11.12 6.39 7.64
CA ARG A 225 10.02 6.97 8.42
C ARG A 225 9.42 5.96 9.40
N ASP A 226 9.18 4.73 8.97
CA ASP A 226 8.61 3.69 9.84
C ASP A 226 9.55 3.38 11.02
N LEU A 227 10.87 3.32 10.80
CA LEU A 227 11.85 3.11 11.89
C LEU A 227 11.97 4.29 12.85
N LEU A 228 11.94 5.53 12.35
CA LEU A 228 11.98 6.73 13.20
C LEU A 228 10.77 6.82 14.14
N ASN A 229 9.62 6.32 13.68
CA ASN A 229 8.38 6.30 14.46
C ASN A 229 8.26 5.07 15.38
N HIS A 230 9.15 4.09 15.27
CA HIS A 230 9.12 2.88 16.10
C HIS A 230 9.94 3.04 17.40
N PRO A 231 9.31 3.00 18.60
CA PRO A 231 9.98 3.33 19.86
C PRO A 231 11.22 2.49 20.16
N LEU A 232 11.16 1.17 19.94
CA LEU A 232 12.28 0.27 20.20
C LEU A 232 13.47 0.57 19.27
N CYS A 233 13.20 0.80 17.98
CA CYS A 233 14.25 1.09 17.01
C CYS A 233 14.93 2.42 17.32
N ARG A 234 14.14 3.44 17.68
CA ARG A 234 14.65 4.74 18.10
C ARG A 234 15.52 4.66 19.36
N SER A 235 15.18 3.78 20.31
CA SER A 235 15.98 3.60 21.53
C SER A 235 17.33 2.90 21.30
N ILE A 236 17.44 2.11 20.24
CA ILE A 236 18.64 1.30 19.90
C ILE A 236 19.55 2.04 18.92
N ALA A 237 18.97 2.86 18.04
CA ALA A 237 19.70 3.57 17.00
C ALA A 237 20.73 4.54 17.59
N THR A 238 21.89 4.61 16.95
CA THR A 238 22.89 5.64 17.25
C THR A 238 22.43 7.00 16.74
N GLY A 239 22.98 8.09 17.29
CA GLY A 239 22.68 9.44 16.80
C GLY A 239 22.97 9.61 15.29
N GLN A 240 24.03 8.99 14.79
CA GLN A 240 24.36 9.00 13.36
C GLN A 240 23.31 8.27 12.51
N GLN A 241 22.79 7.13 13.00
CA GLN A 241 21.74 6.40 12.29
C GLN A 241 20.43 7.19 12.27
N LEU A 242 20.04 7.80 13.40
CA LEU A 242 18.85 8.65 13.46
C LEU A 242 18.96 9.85 12.51
N GLN A 243 20.12 10.49 12.45
CA GLN A 243 20.35 11.59 11.52
C GLN A 243 20.23 11.13 10.07
N ALA A 244 20.89 10.03 9.69
CA ALA A 244 20.83 9.50 8.33
C ALA A 244 19.39 9.16 7.89
N LEU A 245 18.60 8.55 8.77
CA LEU A 245 17.18 8.28 8.48
C LEU A 245 16.37 9.56 8.33
N THR A 246 16.62 10.56 9.19
CA THR A 246 15.95 11.86 9.14
C THR A 246 16.26 12.60 7.84
N ASP A 247 17.52 12.57 7.39
CA ASP A 247 17.96 13.18 6.14
C ASP A 247 17.26 12.53 4.94
N VAL A 248 17.12 11.20 4.93
CA VAL A 248 16.40 10.47 3.88
C VAL A 248 14.92 10.82 3.86
N VAL A 249 14.25 10.85 5.02
CA VAL A 249 12.84 11.25 5.14
C VAL A 249 12.63 12.67 4.62
N GLY A 250 13.52 13.59 5.01
CA GLY A 250 13.50 14.98 4.57
C GLY A 250 13.74 15.13 3.06
N ALA A 251 14.72 14.42 2.50
CA ALA A 251 15.00 14.42 1.06
C ALA A 251 13.84 13.86 0.23
N CYS A 252 13.08 12.91 0.78
CA CYS A 252 11.86 12.39 0.16
C CYS A 252 10.64 13.32 0.32
N GLY A 253 10.77 14.44 1.05
CA GLY A 253 9.66 15.35 1.34
C GLY A 253 8.55 14.72 2.20
N LEU A 254 8.84 13.59 2.86
CA LEU A 254 7.90 12.94 3.76
C LEU A 254 7.75 13.79 5.03
N ASP A 255 6.52 13.90 5.54
CA ASP A 255 6.16 14.72 6.71
C ASP A 255 6.35 16.24 6.56
N ALA A 256 6.67 16.74 5.36
CA ALA A 256 6.80 18.17 5.10
C ALA A 256 5.47 18.94 5.24
N GLY A 257 4.32 18.27 5.10
CA GLY A 257 2.98 18.84 5.29
C GLY A 257 2.50 19.83 4.22
N ALA A 258 3.40 20.39 3.42
CA ALA A 258 3.09 21.27 2.29
C ALA A 258 4.07 21.07 1.13
N ILE A 259 3.58 21.31 -0.08
CA ILE A 259 4.44 21.39 -1.27
C ILE A 259 5.04 22.81 -1.29
N PRO A 260 6.36 22.97 -1.45
CA PRO A 260 6.98 24.28 -1.61
C PRO A 260 6.31 25.08 -2.74
N ALA A 261 6.12 26.39 -2.55
CA ALA A 261 5.33 27.23 -3.45
C ALA A 261 5.83 27.17 -4.91
N ASP A 262 7.15 27.13 -5.11
CA ASP A 262 7.74 27.05 -6.45
C ASP A 262 7.39 25.73 -7.14
N SER A 263 7.54 24.60 -6.44
CA SER A 263 7.18 23.28 -6.97
C SER A 263 5.68 23.15 -7.21
N LEU A 264 4.84 23.77 -6.37
CA LEU A 264 3.40 23.82 -6.59
C LEU A 264 3.06 24.59 -7.86
N GLY A 265 3.70 25.74 -8.07
CA GLY A 265 3.56 26.55 -9.29
C GLY A 265 3.91 25.75 -10.56
N ASP A 266 5.04 25.04 -10.54
CA ASP A 266 5.48 24.19 -11.66
C ASP A 266 4.49 23.06 -11.96
N ILE A 267 3.99 22.37 -10.92
CA ILE A 267 3.01 21.29 -11.06
C ILE A 267 1.70 21.83 -11.63
N THR A 268 1.19 22.94 -11.11
CA THR A 268 -0.04 23.56 -11.60
C THR A 268 0.10 23.98 -13.07
N ALA A 269 1.21 24.62 -13.44
CA ALA A 269 1.47 24.99 -14.83
C ALA A 269 1.54 23.78 -15.76
N ALA A 270 2.19 22.68 -15.34
CA ALA A 270 2.25 21.44 -16.11
C ALA A 270 0.86 20.79 -16.28
N LEU A 271 0.03 20.81 -15.23
CA LEU A 271 -1.35 20.31 -15.28
C LEU A 271 -2.24 21.13 -16.22
N ASP A 272 -2.11 22.46 -16.22
CA ASP A 272 -2.85 23.34 -17.12
C ASP A 272 -2.46 23.10 -18.59
N GLN A 273 -1.17 22.89 -18.87
CA GLN A 273 -0.69 22.53 -20.20
C GLN A 273 -1.24 21.17 -20.65
N ALA A 274 -1.19 20.15 -19.78
CA ALA A 274 -1.76 18.84 -20.08
C ALA A 274 -3.28 18.91 -20.32
N GLY A 275 -4.01 19.69 -19.51
CA GLY A 275 -5.44 19.93 -19.66
C GLY A 275 -5.78 20.57 -21.01
N THR A 276 -4.99 21.56 -21.43
CA THR A 276 -5.13 22.22 -22.74
C THR A 276 -4.92 21.24 -23.89
N LEU A 277 -3.87 20.41 -23.82
CA LEU A 277 -3.59 19.38 -24.83
C LEU A 277 -4.70 18.34 -24.94
N LEU A 278 -5.28 17.93 -23.80
CA LEU A 278 -6.38 16.96 -23.76
C LEU A 278 -7.73 17.55 -24.21
N ALA A 279 -7.93 18.85 -24.07
CA ALA A 279 -9.15 19.55 -24.47
C ALA A 279 -9.16 19.93 -25.97
N GLY A 280 -7.98 20.11 -26.57
CA GLY A 280 -7.80 20.54 -27.95
C GLY A 280 -8.35 19.55 -29.00
N PRO A 281 -8.78 20.01 -30.19
CA PRO A 281 -9.27 19.13 -31.24
C PRO A 281 -8.11 18.38 -31.90
N GLY A 282 -8.06 17.06 -31.72
CA GLY A 282 -7.40 16.10 -32.61
C GLY A 282 -5.87 16.00 -32.54
N HIS A 283 -5.33 15.12 -31.68
CA HIS A 283 -3.96 14.61 -31.82
C HIS A 283 -3.93 13.10 -31.59
N GLY A 284 -4.45 12.35 -32.56
CA GLY A 284 -4.39 10.89 -32.58
C GLY A 284 -3.07 10.30 -33.10
N ASN A 285 -1.99 11.07 -33.29
CA ASN A 285 -0.80 10.52 -33.97
C ASN A 285 0.58 11.13 -33.60
N GLN A 286 0.76 11.76 -32.44
CA GLN A 286 2.07 12.37 -32.07
C GLN A 286 2.65 12.02 -30.70
N ILE A 287 2.11 11.02 -29.99
CA ILE A 287 2.69 10.62 -28.68
C ILE A 287 3.98 9.78 -28.85
N ALA A 288 4.43 9.49 -30.08
CA ALA A 288 5.65 8.72 -30.32
C ALA A 288 6.94 9.55 -30.47
N ALA A 289 6.88 10.90 -30.50
CA ALA A 289 8.02 11.70 -30.96
C ALA A 289 8.54 12.79 -30.01
N THR A 290 8.15 12.81 -28.73
CA THR A 290 8.63 13.87 -27.81
C THR A 290 8.90 13.36 -26.40
N LEU A 291 9.72 12.32 -26.29
CA LEU A 291 10.57 12.13 -25.12
C LEU A 291 11.89 12.86 -25.42
N PRO A 292 12.24 13.94 -24.72
CA PRO A 292 13.58 14.51 -24.85
C PRO A 292 14.58 13.47 -24.34
N ALA A 293 15.60 13.21 -25.17
CA ALA A 293 16.71 12.33 -24.86
C ALA A 293 17.32 12.72 -23.50
N ARG A 294 17.48 11.71 -22.63
CA ARG A 294 18.32 11.77 -21.42
C ARG A 294 19.68 12.35 -21.81
N SER A 295 19.86 13.64 -21.55
CA SER A 295 21.14 14.33 -21.72
C SER A 295 21.88 14.26 -20.39
N ALA A 296 23.11 13.79 -20.47
CA ALA A 296 24.01 13.46 -19.39
C ALA A 296 24.21 14.60 -18.38
N LEU A 297 23.97 14.29 -17.10
CA LEU A 297 24.64 14.93 -15.97
C LEU A 297 25.77 14.00 -15.53
N THR A 298 26.89 14.06 -16.23
CA THR A 298 28.18 13.61 -15.70
C THR A 298 28.99 14.84 -15.31
N ASN A 299 29.30 14.88 -14.01
CA ASN A 299 30.14 15.85 -13.33
C ASN A 299 31.42 16.21 -14.08
N ARG A 300 31.66 17.52 -14.19
CA ARG A 300 33.00 18.09 -14.03
C ARG A 300 33.30 18.16 -12.54
N ALA A 301 34.38 17.50 -12.11
CA ALA A 301 35.51 18.09 -11.37
C ALA A 301 36.22 17.04 -10.49
N THR A 302 37.41 16.62 -10.94
CA THR A 302 38.59 16.49 -10.07
C THR A 302 39.82 16.84 -10.90
N SER A 303 40.36 18.03 -10.62
CA SER A 303 41.79 18.26 -10.44
C SER A 303 41.94 18.81 -9.02
#